data_AF-A0A285D510-F1
#
_entry.id   AF-A0A285D510-F1
#
_cell.length_a   1.000
_cell.length_b   1.000
_cell.length_c   1.000
_cell.angle_alpha   90.00
_cell.angle_beta   90.00
_cell.angle_gamma   90.00
#
_symmetry.space_group_name_H-M   'P 1'
#
loop_
_entity.id
_entity.type
_entity.pdbx_description
1 polymer ?
#
loop_
_entity_poly.entity_id
_entity_poly.type
_entity_poly.pdbx_seq_one_letter_code
_entity_poly.pdbx_strand_id
1 'polypeptide(L)'
;MNGNNKVEEELLISLRNRPDKDPDPQFVGELRHRLNKGGRTLRKRSFAPFKVFLSMSAVVAILFVLSLHYFGGLQQASRQTPDSALPSETQIQDLLDSNAAYNELYQQVVKVTGMQEEGKNLILYLDAAINGKPDVLKEVIYQPNNELIIEVQKHYQNVKADTIKLKSILPDSDHDGFEVIFSFQRGELQQVKNLFLRFGNQEELKVEEPLKPLEDGKFNETENRFTLTEEERNAYEWFRLEQNIENLKGLSPISIAKLYIQAGLDEDYVTEYALYTTRLDRVQWSLEEHLEYSREPLTEAQKTEIISQYNNIEDGEFIQTGENEGYISFMGSHGEMGFQMVKDESGVWKVSFMPIQ
;
A
#
# COMPACT_ATOMS: atom_id res chain seq x y z
N MET A 1 46.20 -7.53 -19.97
CA MET A 1 44.86 -7.44 -19.35
C MET A 1 44.96 -6.45 -18.20
N ASN A 2 44.48 -5.20 -18.34
CA ASN A 2 44.24 -4.23 -17.25
C ASN A 2 43.72 -2.87 -17.79
N GLY A 3 42.76 -2.90 -18.72
CA GLY A 3 42.21 -1.69 -19.36
C GLY A 3 40.76 -1.35 -18.99
N ASN A 4 39.95 -2.33 -18.57
CA ASN A 4 38.50 -2.14 -18.41
C ASN A 4 38.06 -1.70 -17.00
N ASN A 5 38.81 -2.01 -15.94
CA ASN A 5 38.33 -1.74 -14.56
C ASN A 5 38.33 -0.25 -14.20
N LYS A 6 39.14 0.58 -14.87
CA LYS A 6 39.30 1.98 -14.48
C LYS A 6 38.11 2.86 -14.92
N VAL A 7 37.49 2.51 -16.04
CA VAL A 7 36.32 3.24 -16.58
C VAL A 7 35.07 2.93 -15.77
N GLU A 8 34.92 1.69 -15.31
CA GLU A 8 33.81 1.30 -14.44
C GLU A 8 33.91 1.97 -13.06
N GLU A 9 35.12 2.10 -12.52
CA GLU A 9 35.35 2.76 -11.22
C GLU A 9 35.05 4.26 -11.27
N GLU A 10 35.47 4.97 -12.33
CA GLU A 10 35.12 6.39 -12.54
C GLU A 10 33.62 6.62 -12.72
N LEU A 11 32.92 5.72 -13.43
CA LEU A 11 31.48 5.77 -13.58
C LEU A 11 30.76 5.59 -12.24
N LEU A 12 31.16 4.60 -11.44
CA LEU A 12 30.55 4.31 -10.14
C LEU A 12 30.81 5.42 -9.11
N ILE A 13 31.98 6.05 -9.13
CA ILE A 13 32.30 7.20 -8.27
C ILE A 13 31.40 8.40 -8.60
N SER A 14 31.10 8.63 -9.89
CA SER A 14 30.21 9.73 -10.31
C SER A 14 28.75 9.51 -9.88
N LEU A 15 28.28 8.26 -9.82
CA LEU A 15 26.94 7.91 -9.36
C LEU A 15 26.81 7.98 -7.83
N ARG A 16 27.87 7.61 -7.09
CA ARG A 16 27.88 7.61 -5.62
C ARG A 16 27.80 9.01 -4.99
N ASN A 17 28.29 10.02 -5.72
CA ASN A 17 28.46 11.40 -5.23
C ASN A 17 27.44 12.39 -5.79
N ARG A 18 26.34 11.91 -6.37
CA ARG A 18 25.27 12.79 -6.84
C ARG A 18 24.54 13.45 -5.65
N PRO A 19 24.32 14.78 -5.68
CA PRO A 19 23.64 15.52 -4.61
C PRO A 19 22.12 15.28 -4.56
N ASP A 20 21.56 14.69 -5.62
CA ASP A 20 20.17 14.26 -5.82
C ASP A 20 20.01 12.76 -5.52
N LYS A 21 20.39 12.33 -4.31
CA LYS A 21 20.35 10.90 -3.94
C LYS A 21 18.94 10.31 -3.88
N ASP A 22 17.95 11.14 -3.61
CA ASP A 22 16.57 10.71 -3.59
C ASP A 22 16.03 10.81 -5.02
N PRO A 23 15.62 9.68 -5.62
CA PRO A 23 15.02 9.70 -6.94
C PRO A 23 13.78 10.60 -6.92
N ASP A 24 13.58 11.35 -8.00
CA ASP A 24 12.42 12.21 -8.17
C ASP A 24 11.12 11.42 -7.85
N PRO A 25 10.30 11.88 -6.88
CA PRO A 25 9.08 11.17 -6.47
C PRO A 25 8.15 10.86 -7.65
N GLN A 26 8.08 11.74 -8.66
CA GLN A 26 7.30 11.49 -9.87
C GLN A 26 7.87 10.32 -10.68
N PHE A 27 9.20 10.28 -10.85
CA PHE A 27 9.88 9.18 -11.53
C PHE A 27 9.72 7.85 -10.79
N VAL A 28 9.80 7.84 -9.46
CA VAL A 28 9.57 6.63 -8.65
C VAL A 28 8.13 6.13 -8.82
N GLY A 29 7.15 7.03 -8.77
CA GLY A 29 5.74 6.72 -9.03
C GLY A 29 5.51 6.13 -10.42
N GLU A 30 6.07 6.76 -11.47
CA GLU A 30 5.98 6.26 -12.85
C GLU A 30 6.68 4.90 -13.03
N LEU A 31 7.85 4.72 -12.43
CA LEU A 31 8.60 3.46 -12.52
C LEU A 31 7.84 2.33 -11.83
N ARG A 32 7.25 2.60 -10.65
CA ARG A 32 6.39 1.67 -9.92
C ARG A 32 5.16 1.28 -10.74
N HIS A 33 4.50 2.26 -11.37
CA HIS A 33 3.38 2.02 -12.28
C HIS A 33 3.77 1.12 -13.48
N ARG A 34 4.96 1.34 -14.07
CA ARG A 34 5.46 0.51 -15.18
C ARG A 34 5.83 -0.91 -14.75
N LEU A 35 6.40 -1.09 -13.57
CA LEU A 35 6.78 -2.39 -13.04
C LEU A 35 5.55 -3.25 -12.73
N ASN A 36 4.49 -2.66 -12.16
CA ASN A 36 3.24 -3.37 -11.89
C ASN A 36 2.51 -3.76 -13.18
N LYS A 37 2.50 -2.89 -14.21
CA LYS A 37 1.98 -3.24 -15.56
C LYS A 37 2.78 -4.35 -16.26
N GLY A 38 4.04 -4.57 -15.89
CA GLY A 38 4.94 -5.56 -16.53
C GLY A 38 4.77 -7.01 -16.07
N GLY A 39 3.96 -7.25 -15.03
CA GLY A 39 3.77 -8.56 -14.42
C GLY A 39 2.82 -9.47 -15.17
N ARG A 40 3.10 -9.86 -16.43
CA ARG A 40 2.61 -11.13 -17.02
C ARG A 40 3.30 -11.50 -18.35
N THR A 41 3.99 -12.63 -18.30
CA THR A 41 4.52 -13.48 -19.39
C THR A 41 5.85 -13.09 -20.04
N LEU A 42 6.96 -13.38 -19.34
CA LEU A 42 8.19 -13.84 -20.03
C LEU A 42 7.90 -15.20 -20.67
N ARG A 43 7.28 -15.17 -21.84
CA ARG A 43 7.12 -16.33 -22.73
C ARG A 43 8.53 -16.78 -23.12
N LYS A 44 8.98 -17.92 -22.59
CA LYS A 44 10.22 -18.62 -23.01
C LYS A 44 10.27 -18.66 -24.54
N ARG A 45 11.11 -17.81 -25.14
CA ARG A 45 11.40 -17.81 -26.57
C ARG A 45 12.36 -18.96 -26.81
N SER A 46 11.83 -20.11 -27.25
CA SER A 46 12.65 -21.16 -27.85
C SER A 46 13.28 -20.61 -29.12
N PHE A 47 14.61 -20.71 -29.20
CA PHE A 47 15.37 -20.46 -30.41
C PHE A 47 15.10 -21.58 -31.42
N ALA A 48 14.64 -21.20 -32.61
CA ALA A 48 14.83 -21.97 -33.84
C ALA A 48 15.07 -21.00 -35.00
N PRO A 49 15.89 -21.37 -36.00
CA PRO A 49 16.59 -20.39 -36.81
C PRO A 49 15.83 -20.01 -38.09
N PHE A 50 15.98 -18.72 -38.42
CA PHE A 50 16.13 -18.15 -39.76
C PHE A 50 15.76 -19.04 -40.96
N LYS A 51 14.67 -18.66 -41.65
CA LYS A 51 14.60 -18.51 -43.12
C LYS A 51 13.25 -17.90 -43.48
N VAL A 52 13.27 -16.77 -44.19
CA VAL A 52 12.62 -16.49 -45.48
C VAL A 52 12.52 -14.97 -45.66
N PHE A 53 13.31 -14.47 -46.61
CA PHE A 53 13.13 -13.20 -47.31
C PHE A 53 11.87 -13.28 -48.19
N LEU A 54 10.97 -12.28 -48.16
CA LEU A 54 10.54 -11.50 -49.34
C LEU A 54 9.40 -10.50 -49.00
N SER A 55 9.53 -9.30 -49.58
CA SER A 55 8.49 -8.34 -49.99
C SER A 55 7.47 -7.81 -48.97
N MET A 56 7.80 -6.71 -48.29
CA MET A 56 6.84 -5.82 -47.61
C MET A 56 6.90 -4.35 -48.08
N SER A 57 7.65 -4.04 -49.15
CA SER A 57 7.78 -2.65 -49.64
C SER A 57 6.63 -2.17 -50.54
N ALA A 58 5.74 -3.06 -51.00
CA ALA A 58 4.64 -2.68 -51.89
C ALA A 58 3.32 -2.31 -51.17
N VAL A 59 3.15 -2.71 -49.90
CA VAL A 59 1.89 -2.48 -49.16
C VAL A 59 1.84 -1.10 -48.50
N VAL A 60 3.00 -0.53 -48.13
CA VAL A 60 3.07 0.78 -47.45
C VAL A 60 2.77 1.95 -48.41
N ALA A 61 3.05 1.81 -49.71
CA ALA A 61 2.79 2.86 -50.69
C ALA A 61 1.29 3.03 -51.04
N ILE A 62 0.48 1.97 -50.90
CA ILE A 62 -0.95 2.01 -51.23
C ILE A 62 -1.78 2.62 -50.09
N LEU A 63 -1.33 2.47 -48.84
CA LEU A 63 -2.01 3.05 -47.67
C LEU A 63 -1.78 4.57 -47.51
N PHE A 64 -0.69 5.12 -48.06
CA PHE A 64 -0.40 6.56 -47.98
C PHE A 64 -1.20 7.43 -48.97
N VAL A 65 -1.68 6.85 -50.08
CA VAL A 65 -2.46 7.61 -51.08
C VAL A 65 -3.95 7.72 -50.69
N LEU A 66 -4.44 6.81 -49.84
CA LEU A 66 -5.84 6.84 -49.37
C LEU A 66 -6.07 7.76 -48.17
N SER A 67 -5.05 8.11 -47.38
CA SER A 67 -5.21 8.97 -46.20
C SER A 67 -5.34 10.46 -46.51
N LEU A 68 -4.87 10.91 -47.69
CA LEU A 68 -4.92 12.33 -48.07
C LEU A 68 -6.29 12.79 -48.62
N HIS A 69 -7.23 11.88 -48.92
CA HIS A 69 -8.55 12.25 -49.44
C HIS A 69 -9.66 12.34 -48.37
N TYR A 70 -9.37 11.98 -47.11
CA TYR A 70 -10.38 12.04 -46.03
C TYR A 70 -10.22 13.23 -45.08
N PHE A 71 -9.19 14.07 -45.24
CA PHE A 71 -8.92 15.20 -44.34
C PHE A 71 -9.46 16.55 -44.82
N GLY A 72 -10.18 16.58 -45.94
CA GLY A 72 -10.77 17.80 -46.51
C GLY A 72 -12.27 17.90 -46.22
N GLY A 73 -12.68 18.15 -44.97
CA GLY A 73 -14.07 18.52 -44.70
C GLY A 73 -14.62 18.12 -43.33
N LEU A 74 -14.08 18.68 -42.25
CA LEU A 74 -14.82 18.80 -41.00
C LEU A 74 -14.73 20.24 -40.52
N GLN A 75 -15.80 21.00 -40.76
CA GLN A 75 -16.10 22.22 -40.03
C GLN A 75 -16.12 21.89 -38.54
N GLN A 76 -15.31 22.60 -37.75
CA GLN A 76 -15.44 22.65 -36.29
C GLN A 76 -16.80 23.27 -35.94
N ALA A 77 -17.83 22.44 -35.83
CA ALA A 77 -18.94 22.74 -34.95
C ALA A 77 -18.38 22.63 -33.53
N SER A 78 -18.32 23.75 -32.80
CA SER A 78 -18.03 23.72 -31.37
C SER A 78 -19.14 22.91 -30.69
N ARG A 79 -18.90 21.62 -30.46
CA ARG A 79 -19.65 20.88 -29.45
C ARG A 79 -19.33 21.58 -28.14
N GLN A 80 -20.31 22.31 -27.61
CA GLN A 80 -20.37 22.56 -26.18
C GLN A 80 -20.35 21.18 -25.54
N THR A 81 -19.20 20.80 -24.99
CA THR A 81 -19.12 19.68 -24.06
C THR A 81 -20.13 19.98 -22.94
N PRO A 82 -20.95 18.99 -22.52
CA PRO A 82 -21.82 19.16 -21.37
C PRO A 82 -20.98 19.69 -20.20
N ASP A 83 -21.50 20.67 -19.47
CA ASP A 83 -20.85 21.20 -18.27
C ASP A 83 -20.43 20.03 -17.38
N SER A 84 -19.12 19.84 -17.18
CA SER A 84 -18.61 18.81 -16.30
C SER A 84 -19.08 19.12 -14.88
N ALA A 85 -19.61 18.12 -14.19
CA ALA A 85 -20.04 18.26 -12.80
C ALA A 85 -18.84 18.33 -11.82
N LEU A 86 -17.62 18.04 -12.29
CA LEU A 86 -16.42 18.09 -11.46
C LEU A 86 -16.04 19.54 -11.16
N PRO A 87 -15.69 19.86 -9.90
CA PRO A 87 -15.13 21.16 -9.55
C PRO A 87 -13.85 21.43 -10.35
N SER A 88 -13.65 22.69 -10.71
CA SER A 88 -12.39 23.16 -11.29
C SER A 88 -11.23 23.02 -10.29
N GLU A 89 -10.01 22.95 -10.80
CA GLU A 89 -8.79 22.84 -9.98
C GLU A 89 -8.71 23.90 -8.88
N THR A 90 -9.11 25.14 -9.18
CA THR A 90 -9.15 26.23 -8.20
C THR A 90 -10.14 25.93 -7.06
N GLN A 91 -11.30 25.37 -7.37
CA GLN A 91 -12.30 25.00 -6.36
C GLN A 91 -11.84 23.84 -5.48
N ILE A 92 -11.05 22.91 -6.03
CA ILE A 92 -10.43 21.84 -5.24
C ILE A 92 -9.40 22.42 -4.28
N GLN A 93 -8.57 23.35 -4.75
CA GLN A 93 -7.59 24.02 -3.88
C GLN A 93 -8.28 24.81 -2.77
N ASP A 94 -9.32 25.58 -3.08
CA ASP A 94 -10.11 26.31 -2.08
C ASP A 94 -10.72 25.36 -1.03
N LEU A 95 -11.14 24.17 -1.45
CA LEU A 95 -11.66 23.12 -0.56
C LEU A 95 -10.57 22.59 0.39
N LEU A 96 -9.37 22.33 -0.12
CA LEU A 96 -8.23 21.90 0.70
C LEU A 96 -7.80 23.00 1.68
N ASP A 97 -7.76 24.26 1.24
CA ASP A 97 -7.36 25.39 2.06
C ASP A 97 -8.37 25.71 3.17
N SER A 98 -9.66 25.46 2.91
CA SER A 98 -10.75 25.72 3.87
C SER A 98 -11.01 24.58 4.85
N ASN A 99 -10.52 23.36 4.59
CA ASN A 99 -10.71 22.21 5.47
C ASN A 99 -9.37 21.52 5.78
N ALA A 100 -8.85 21.78 6.98
CA ALA A 100 -7.57 21.24 7.44
C ALA A 100 -7.53 19.70 7.45
N ALA A 101 -8.63 19.02 7.78
CA ALA A 101 -8.71 17.56 7.77
C ALA A 101 -8.64 16.99 6.35
N TYR A 102 -9.27 17.65 5.37
CA TYR A 102 -9.14 17.28 3.97
C TYR A 102 -7.72 17.49 3.46
N ASN A 103 -7.08 18.61 3.78
CA ASN A 103 -5.69 18.84 3.38
C ASN A 103 -4.76 17.82 4.02
N GLU A 104 -4.90 17.52 5.32
CA GLU A 104 -4.07 16.51 6.00
C GLU A 104 -4.24 15.13 5.34
N LEU A 105 -5.48 14.69 5.13
CA LEU A 105 -5.77 13.42 4.45
C LEU A 105 -5.17 13.39 3.03
N TYR A 106 -5.35 14.47 2.26
CA TYR A 106 -4.79 14.61 0.92
C TYR A 106 -3.27 14.46 0.93
N GLN A 107 -2.56 15.23 1.76
CA GLN A 107 -1.10 15.19 1.84
C GLN A 107 -0.58 13.81 2.26
N GLN A 108 -1.25 13.15 3.21
CA GLN A 108 -0.86 11.80 3.64
C GLN A 108 -1.06 10.78 2.54
N VAL A 109 -2.18 10.85 1.80
CA VAL A 109 -2.42 9.98 0.63
C VAL A 109 -1.36 10.21 -0.43
N VAL A 110 -1.12 11.45 -0.84
CA VAL A 110 -0.10 11.79 -1.85
C VAL A 110 1.29 11.36 -1.41
N LYS A 111 1.63 11.52 -0.13
CA LYS A 111 2.94 11.11 0.41
C LYS A 111 3.15 9.60 0.32
N VAL A 112 2.13 8.80 0.65
CA VAL A 112 2.25 7.33 0.67
C VAL A 112 2.22 6.75 -0.75
N THR A 113 1.33 7.26 -1.60
CA THR A 113 1.06 6.67 -2.91
C THR A 113 1.84 7.34 -4.03
N GLY A 114 2.23 8.60 -3.88
CA GLY A 114 2.76 9.47 -4.95
C GLY A 114 1.68 10.04 -5.87
N MET A 115 0.40 9.89 -5.52
CA MET A 115 -0.73 10.02 -6.44
C MET A 115 -1.58 11.28 -6.18
N GLN A 116 -1.32 12.34 -6.94
CA GLN A 116 -1.93 13.66 -6.73
C GLN A 116 -3.41 13.72 -7.12
N GLU A 117 -3.77 13.26 -8.31
CA GLU A 117 -5.15 13.33 -8.80
C GLU A 117 -6.07 12.39 -8.00
N GLU A 118 -5.51 11.30 -7.50
CA GLU A 118 -6.17 10.29 -6.70
C GLU A 118 -6.47 10.79 -5.30
N GLY A 119 -5.52 11.51 -4.69
CA GLY A 119 -5.76 12.28 -3.49
C GLY A 119 -6.92 13.25 -3.69
N LYS A 120 -6.97 13.97 -4.82
CA LYS A 120 -8.07 14.92 -5.11
C LYS A 120 -9.40 14.20 -5.28
N ASN A 121 -9.46 13.10 -6.02
CA ASN A 121 -10.69 12.32 -6.23
C ASN A 121 -11.25 11.77 -4.91
N LEU A 122 -10.39 11.35 -3.98
CA LEU A 122 -10.80 10.96 -2.63
C LEU A 122 -11.45 12.14 -1.87
N ILE A 123 -10.85 13.32 -1.92
CA ILE A 123 -11.40 14.51 -1.25
C ILE A 123 -12.74 14.93 -1.89
N LEU A 124 -12.83 14.92 -3.23
CA LEU A 124 -14.06 15.18 -3.95
C LEU A 124 -15.16 14.17 -3.61
N TYR A 125 -14.81 12.90 -3.49
CA TYR A 125 -15.73 11.85 -3.05
C TYR A 125 -16.28 12.15 -1.65
N LEU A 126 -15.41 12.41 -0.67
CA LEU A 126 -15.81 12.67 0.71
C LEU A 126 -16.66 13.94 0.82
N ASP A 127 -16.26 15.02 0.16
CA ASP A 127 -17.02 16.28 0.12
C ASP A 127 -18.40 16.07 -0.51
N ALA A 128 -18.46 15.36 -1.64
CA ALA A 128 -19.72 15.09 -2.32
C ALA A 128 -20.65 14.16 -1.53
N ALA A 129 -20.08 13.18 -0.82
CA ALA A 129 -20.84 12.27 0.04
C ALA A 129 -21.41 13.00 1.26
N ILE A 130 -20.60 13.83 1.93
CA ILE A 130 -20.99 14.59 3.13
C ILE A 130 -21.97 15.71 2.79
N ASN A 131 -21.73 16.45 1.70
CA ASN A 131 -22.52 17.62 1.32
C ASN A 131 -23.64 17.29 0.33
N GLY A 132 -23.88 16.01 0.02
CA GLY A 132 -25.01 15.58 -0.80
C GLY A 132 -24.96 16.07 -2.25
N LYS A 133 -23.82 15.91 -2.92
CA LYS A 133 -23.59 16.30 -4.33
C LYS A 133 -23.60 15.08 -5.27
N PRO A 134 -24.76 14.57 -5.68
CA PRO A 134 -24.86 13.29 -6.40
C PRO A 134 -24.20 13.32 -7.77
N ASP A 135 -24.16 14.48 -8.44
CA ASP A 135 -23.54 14.60 -9.76
C ASP A 135 -22.01 14.50 -9.69
N VAL A 136 -21.38 15.01 -8.63
CA VAL A 136 -19.94 14.80 -8.38
C VAL A 136 -19.68 13.32 -8.09
N LEU A 137 -20.53 12.67 -7.27
CA LEU A 137 -20.39 11.23 -6.97
C LEU A 137 -20.46 10.35 -8.22
N LYS A 138 -21.29 10.68 -9.21
CA LYS A 138 -21.33 9.94 -10.49
C LYS A 138 -20.00 9.99 -11.24
N GLU A 139 -19.27 11.09 -11.13
CA GLU A 139 -18.00 11.24 -11.82
C GLU A 139 -16.88 10.47 -11.10
N VAL A 140 -16.84 10.54 -9.76
CA VAL A 140 -15.72 9.99 -8.97
C VAL A 140 -15.91 8.54 -8.49
N ILE A 141 -17.13 7.99 -8.41
CA ILE A 141 -17.37 6.60 -7.97
C ILE A 141 -17.14 5.61 -9.11
N TYR A 142 -16.48 4.49 -8.81
CA TYR A 142 -16.29 3.38 -9.74
C TYR A 142 -17.62 2.67 -10.01
N GLN A 143 -18.00 2.56 -11.29
CA GLN A 143 -19.27 1.96 -11.73
C GLN A 143 -20.51 2.51 -10.97
N PRO A 144 -20.75 3.83 -11.05
CA PRO A 144 -21.78 4.48 -10.27
C PRO A 144 -23.16 3.99 -10.71
N ASN A 145 -24.05 3.80 -9.74
CA ASN A 145 -25.47 3.61 -9.99
C ASN A 145 -26.28 4.42 -8.96
N ASN A 146 -27.55 4.68 -9.26
CA ASN A 146 -28.38 5.55 -8.43
C ASN A 146 -28.58 5.00 -7.01
N GLU A 147 -28.65 3.68 -6.84
CA GLU A 147 -28.83 3.04 -5.53
C GLU A 147 -27.60 3.25 -4.65
N LEU A 148 -26.39 2.99 -5.20
CA LEU A 148 -25.12 3.24 -4.53
C LEU A 148 -24.95 4.71 -4.14
N ILE A 149 -25.28 5.65 -5.03
CA ILE A 149 -25.19 7.09 -4.71
C ILE A 149 -26.09 7.47 -3.54
N ILE A 150 -27.33 6.97 -3.53
CA ILE A 150 -28.28 7.21 -2.43
C ILE A 150 -27.75 6.62 -1.13
N GLU A 151 -27.18 5.41 -1.19
CA GLU A 151 -26.62 4.73 -0.01
C GLU A 151 -25.41 5.49 0.56
N VAL A 152 -24.47 5.92 -0.29
CA VAL A 152 -23.33 6.75 0.10
C VAL A 152 -23.81 8.03 0.78
N GLN A 153 -24.71 8.77 0.15
CA GLN A 153 -25.22 10.03 0.73
C GLN A 153 -25.91 9.80 2.09
N LYS A 154 -26.69 8.72 2.20
CA LYS A 154 -27.34 8.35 3.47
C LYS A 154 -26.29 7.98 4.53
N HIS A 155 -25.23 7.27 4.16
CA HIS A 155 -24.19 6.82 5.08
C HIS A 155 -23.42 7.98 5.70
N TYR A 156 -23.00 8.94 4.85
CA TYR A 156 -22.21 10.11 5.25
C TYR A 156 -23.06 11.30 5.75
N GLN A 157 -24.38 11.12 5.86
CA GLN A 157 -25.26 12.13 6.44
C GLN A 157 -24.86 12.42 7.89
N ASN A 158 -24.70 13.70 8.23
CA ASN A 158 -24.27 14.19 9.55
C ASN A 158 -22.82 13.83 9.95
N VAL A 159 -21.99 13.44 9.00
CA VAL A 159 -20.54 13.32 9.24
C VAL A 159 -19.93 14.71 9.34
N LYS A 160 -19.05 14.90 10.33
CA LYS A 160 -18.30 16.15 10.51
C LYS A 160 -16.98 16.06 9.76
N ALA A 161 -16.82 16.84 8.68
CA ALA A 161 -15.68 16.74 7.79
C ALA A 161 -14.32 17.02 8.48
N ASP A 162 -14.30 17.91 9.48
CA ASP A 162 -13.13 18.26 10.29
C ASP A 162 -12.66 17.13 11.24
N THR A 163 -13.46 16.06 11.38
CA THR A 163 -13.12 14.90 12.23
C THR A 163 -12.53 13.74 11.45
N ILE A 164 -12.41 13.86 10.13
CA ILE A 164 -11.82 12.82 9.29
C ILE A 164 -10.34 12.69 9.61
N LYS A 165 -9.89 11.47 9.89
CA LYS A 165 -8.49 11.13 10.16
C LYS A 165 -8.12 9.86 9.43
N LEU A 166 -7.02 9.89 8.68
CA LEU A 166 -6.45 8.69 8.10
C LEU A 166 -6.06 7.71 9.20
N LYS A 167 -6.24 6.42 8.93
CA LYS A 167 -5.81 5.31 9.79
C LYS A 167 -4.74 4.48 9.11
N SER A 168 -4.93 4.16 7.84
CA SER A 168 -3.94 3.44 7.04
C SER A 168 -4.21 3.58 5.55
N ILE A 169 -3.19 3.36 4.75
CA ILE A 169 -3.28 3.19 3.30
C ILE A 169 -2.55 1.90 2.98
N LEU A 170 -3.26 0.93 2.41
CA LEU A 170 -2.74 -0.39 2.10
C LEU A 170 -2.72 -0.57 0.57
N PRO A 171 -1.66 -1.09 -0.04
CA PRO A 171 -1.73 -1.52 -1.43
C PRO A 171 -2.74 -2.68 -1.52
N ASP A 172 -3.65 -2.64 -2.50
CA ASP A 172 -4.52 -3.77 -2.77
C ASP A 172 -3.75 -4.79 -3.62
N SER A 173 -3.56 -6.01 -3.10
CA SER A 173 -2.81 -7.05 -3.82
C SER A 173 -3.61 -7.71 -4.93
N ASP A 174 -4.94 -7.67 -4.84
CA ASP A 174 -5.86 -8.32 -5.77
C ASP A 174 -6.19 -7.41 -6.96
N HIS A 175 -6.01 -6.10 -6.79
CA HIS A 175 -6.34 -5.09 -7.78
C HIS A 175 -5.26 -4.02 -7.86
N ASP A 176 -5.03 -3.45 -9.02
CA ASP A 176 -4.23 -2.23 -9.11
C ASP A 176 -4.95 -1.13 -8.32
N GLY A 177 -4.44 -0.76 -7.14
CA GLY A 177 -5.01 0.30 -6.32
C GLY A 177 -4.51 0.34 -4.88
N PHE A 178 -5.17 1.18 -4.09
CA PHE A 178 -4.93 1.31 -2.65
C PHE A 178 -6.24 1.26 -1.87
N GLU A 179 -6.25 0.56 -0.74
CA GLU A 179 -7.29 0.66 0.27
C GLU A 179 -6.94 1.78 1.25
N VAL A 180 -7.80 2.79 1.35
CA VAL A 180 -7.67 3.92 2.27
C VAL A 180 -8.64 3.72 3.43
N ILE A 181 -8.11 3.53 4.62
CA ILE A 181 -8.87 3.38 5.87
C ILE A 181 -8.78 4.69 6.65
N PHE A 182 -9.93 5.23 7.04
CA PHE A 182 -10.03 6.47 7.81
C PHE A 182 -11.14 6.38 8.84
N SER A 183 -11.11 7.28 9.81
CA SER A 183 -12.14 7.42 10.84
C SER A 183 -12.77 8.80 10.81
N PHE A 184 -14.02 8.91 11.23
CA PHE A 184 -14.75 10.16 11.34
C PHE A 184 -15.82 10.10 12.43
N GLN A 185 -16.35 11.26 12.83
CA GLN A 185 -17.50 11.36 13.72
C GLN A 185 -18.81 11.52 12.94
N ARG A 186 -19.82 10.72 13.30
CA ARG A 186 -21.20 10.84 12.84
C ARG A 186 -22.12 10.97 14.05
N GLY A 187 -22.57 12.19 14.31
CA GLY A 187 -23.19 12.52 15.61
C GLY A 187 -22.16 12.41 16.74
N GLU A 188 -22.45 11.57 17.73
CA GLU A 188 -21.55 11.27 18.88
C GLU A 188 -20.72 10.00 18.67
N LEU A 189 -20.94 9.27 17.57
CA LEU A 189 -20.27 7.99 17.31
C LEU A 189 -19.03 8.20 16.44
N GLN A 190 -17.93 7.58 16.85
CA GLN A 190 -16.76 7.40 15.99
C GLN A 190 -16.98 6.20 15.07
N GLN A 191 -16.74 6.36 13.77
CA GLN A 191 -16.83 5.31 12.77
C GLN A 191 -15.48 5.15 12.08
N VAL A 192 -15.21 3.95 11.58
CA VAL A 192 -14.06 3.61 10.75
C VAL A 192 -14.59 3.09 9.42
N LYS A 193 -13.97 3.50 8.32
CA LYS A 193 -14.39 3.15 6.98
C LYS A 193 -13.19 2.96 6.08
N ASN A 194 -13.34 2.06 5.11
CA ASN A 194 -12.38 1.81 4.04
C ASN A 194 -12.98 2.19 2.68
N LEU A 195 -12.13 2.72 1.80
CA LEU A 195 -12.42 3.03 0.41
C LEU A 195 -11.29 2.48 -0.47
N PHE A 196 -11.60 2.02 -1.67
CA PHE A 196 -10.57 1.58 -2.61
C PHE A 196 -10.35 2.62 -3.70
N LEU A 197 -9.12 3.08 -3.85
CA LEU A 197 -8.67 3.91 -4.96
C LEU A 197 -8.23 2.99 -6.10
N ARG A 198 -9.05 2.85 -7.14
CA ARG A 198 -8.85 1.88 -8.24
C ARG A 198 -8.31 2.52 -9.50
N PHE A 199 -7.29 1.92 -10.12
CA PHE A 199 -6.91 2.29 -11.48
C PHE A 199 -7.91 1.70 -12.48
N GLY A 200 -8.70 2.56 -13.15
CA GLY A 200 -9.60 2.10 -14.19
C GLY A 200 -8.88 1.64 -15.46
N ASN A 201 -9.56 0.81 -16.26
CA ASN A 201 -9.07 0.27 -17.54
C ASN A 201 -8.74 1.33 -18.61
N GLN A 202 -9.09 2.60 -18.38
CA GLN A 202 -8.88 3.74 -19.28
C GLN A 202 -8.05 4.86 -18.64
N GLU A 203 -7.29 4.58 -17.58
CA GLU A 203 -6.51 5.59 -16.82
C GLU A 203 -7.37 6.60 -16.04
N GLU A 204 -8.70 6.49 -16.09
CA GLU A 204 -9.60 7.20 -15.17
C GLU A 204 -9.69 6.46 -13.84
N LEU A 205 -9.23 7.12 -12.78
CA LEU A 205 -9.23 6.60 -11.42
C LEU A 205 -10.50 6.94 -10.68
N LYS A 206 -11.06 5.95 -9.99
CA LYS A 206 -12.35 6.09 -9.29
C LYS A 206 -12.31 5.47 -7.90
N VAL A 207 -13.13 6.02 -7.01
CA VAL A 207 -13.33 5.54 -5.65
C VAL A 207 -14.35 4.39 -5.69
N GLU A 208 -13.96 3.22 -5.24
CA GLU A 208 -14.85 2.10 -5.00
C GLU A 208 -15.26 2.07 -3.53
N GLU A 209 -16.57 2.16 -3.31
CA GLU A 209 -17.21 2.09 -2.00
C GLU A 209 -17.70 0.65 -1.77
N PRO A 210 -17.16 -0.07 -0.78
CA PRO A 210 -17.68 -1.38 -0.44
C PRO A 210 -19.09 -1.24 0.18
N LEU A 211 -20.09 -1.79 -0.52
CA LEU A 211 -21.50 -1.80 -0.12
C LEU A 211 -21.77 -2.49 1.22
N LYS A 212 -20.81 -3.29 1.73
CA LYS A 212 -20.88 -3.82 3.09
C LYS A 212 -20.09 -2.89 4.00
N PRO A 213 -20.72 -2.29 5.03
CA PRO A 213 -19.97 -1.80 6.17
C PRO A 213 -19.04 -2.91 6.66
N LEU A 214 -17.84 -2.58 7.12
CA LEU A 214 -17.23 -3.36 8.18
C LEU A 214 -18.36 -3.53 9.21
N GLU A 215 -18.77 -4.77 9.51
CA GLU A 215 -19.91 -5.03 10.40
C GLU A 215 -19.82 -4.05 11.56
N ASP A 216 -20.94 -3.38 11.91
CA ASP A 216 -21.05 -2.43 13.03
C ASP A 216 -20.69 -3.18 14.32
N GLY A 217 -19.40 -3.45 14.48
CA GLY A 217 -18.76 -3.90 15.67
C GLY A 217 -18.90 -2.71 16.58
N LYS A 218 -19.85 -2.82 17.50
CA LYS A 218 -19.61 -2.30 18.84
C LYS A 218 -18.20 -2.75 19.21
N PHE A 219 -17.22 -1.87 19.01
CA PHE A 219 -15.94 -1.95 19.69
C PHE A 219 -16.29 -1.84 21.17
N ASN A 220 -16.61 -2.98 21.78
CA ASN A 220 -16.54 -3.10 23.21
C ASN A 220 -15.06 -2.97 23.51
N GLU A 221 -14.68 -1.83 24.10
CA GLU A 221 -13.37 -1.56 24.71
C GLU A 221 -13.13 -2.49 25.92
N THR A 222 -13.35 -3.79 25.76
CA THR A 222 -12.69 -4.81 26.57
C THR A 222 -11.46 -5.27 25.80
N GLU A 223 -10.50 -4.34 25.78
CA GLU A 223 -9.05 -4.45 25.55
C GLU A 223 -8.57 -5.58 24.62
N ASN A 224 -8.76 -5.40 23.32
CA ASN A 224 -7.85 -5.95 22.32
C ASN A 224 -6.77 -4.88 22.06
N ARG A 225 -5.67 -4.96 22.80
CA ARG A 225 -4.53 -4.03 22.82
C ARG A 225 -3.52 -4.33 21.72
N PHE A 226 -3.49 -5.54 21.19
CA PHE A 226 -2.58 -5.89 20.10
C PHE A 226 -2.94 -5.13 18.82
N THR A 227 -2.34 -3.96 18.63
CA THR A 227 -2.47 -3.14 17.42
C THR A 227 -1.11 -2.52 17.07
N LEU A 228 -0.76 -2.54 15.78
CA LEU A 228 0.40 -1.78 15.32
C LEU A 228 0.09 -0.27 15.37
N THR A 229 1.00 0.50 15.97
CA THR A 229 1.02 1.95 15.85
C THR A 229 1.22 2.37 14.39
N GLU A 230 1.03 3.65 14.07
CA GLU A 230 1.21 4.14 12.69
C GLU A 230 2.65 3.95 12.19
N GLU A 231 3.65 4.19 13.05
CA GLU A 231 5.06 3.97 12.72
C GLU A 231 5.36 2.48 12.47
N GLU A 232 4.88 1.60 13.36
CA GLU A 232 5.04 0.15 13.22
C GLU A 232 4.35 -0.38 11.97
N ARG A 233 3.12 0.07 11.70
CA ARG A 233 2.35 -0.32 10.52
C ARG A 233 3.05 0.10 9.24
N ASN A 234 3.53 1.35 9.18
CA ASN A 234 4.27 1.81 8.00
C ASN A 234 5.54 0.98 7.79
N ALA A 235 6.31 0.73 8.84
CA ALA A 235 7.51 -0.09 8.75
C ALA A 235 7.19 -1.53 8.30
N TYR A 236 6.12 -2.13 8.83
CA TYR A 236 5.65 -3.46 8.44
C TYR A 236 5.28 -3.53 6.96
N GLU A 237 4.46 -2.60 6.47
CA GLU A 237 4.04 -2.59 5.07
C GLU A 237 5.21 -2.43 4.10
N TRP A 238 6.15 -1.52 4.41
CA TRP A 238 7.35 -1.33 3.59
C TRP A 238 8.30 -2.53 3.68
N PHE A 239 8.44 -3.14 4.85
CA PHE A 239 9.24 -4.34 5.02
C PHE A 239 8.62 -5.54 4.29
N ARG A 240 7.30 -5.71 4.36
CA ARG A 240 6.54 -6.75 3.66
C ARG A 240 6.81 -6.75 2.16
N LEU A 241 6.79 -5.57 1.55
CA LEU A 241 6.95 -5.39 0.10
C LEU A 241 8.40 -5.59 -0.37
N GLU A 242 9.37 -5.02 0.35
CA GLU A 242 10.75 -4.89 -0.13
C GLU A 242 11.72 -5.85 0.57
N GLN A 243 11.33 -6.40 1.71
CA GLN A 243 12.17 -7.18 2.63
C GLN A 243 13.48 -6.46 2.97
N ASN A 244 13.43 -5.12 2.95
CA ASN A 244 14.58 -4.24 3.15
C ASN A 244 14.72 -3.90 4.64
N ILE A 245 15.83 -4.33 5.24
CA ILE A 245 16.09 -4.14 6.67
C ILE A 245 16.19 -2.67 7.10
N GLU A 246 16.46 -1.75 6.17
CA GLU A 246 16.45 -0.31 6.44
C GLU A 246 15.08 0.16 6.95
N ASN A 247 13.99 -0.46 6.50
CA ASN A 247 12.63 -0.15 6.95
C ASN A 247 12.37 -0.53 8.41
N LEU A 248 13.27 -1.32 9.01
CA LEU A 248 13.20 -1.76 10.41
C LEU A 248 14.13 -0.97 11.32
N LYS A 249 15.00 -0.11 10.77
CA LYS A 249 15.96 0.66 11.59
C LYS A 249 15.25 1.67 12.46
N GLY A 250 15.69 1.75 13.72
CA GLY A 250 15.11 2.65 14.71
C GLY A 250 13.92 2.04 15.46
N LEU A 251 13.34 0.95 14.98
CA LEU A 251 12.30 0.24 15.71
C LEU A 251 12.85 -0.42 16.97
N SER A 252 12.01 -0.41 18.02
CA SER A 252 12.29 -1.13 19.25
C SER A 252 12.17 -2.65 19.05
N PRO A 253 12.80 -3.47 19.91
CA PRO A 253 12.59 -4.93 19.90
C PRO A 253 11.12 -5.32 19.98
N ILE A 254 10.33 -4.62 20.81
CA ILE A 254 8.89 -4.86 20.98
C ILE A 254 8.16 -4.60 19.66
N SER A 255 8.49 -3.51 18.99
CA SER A 255 7.91 -3.18 17.68
C SER A 255 8.20 -4.27 16.65
N ILE A 256 9.44 -4.77 16.57
CA ILE A 256 9.79 -5.88 15.65
C ILE A 256 9.01 -7.16 16.00
N ALA A 257 8.87 -7.50 17.27
CA ALA A 257 8.09 -8.65 17.70
C ALA A 257 6.61 -8.51 17.28
N LYS A 258 6.03 -7.31 17.43
CA LYS A 258 4.66 -7.03 16.96
C LYS A 258 4.54 -7.19 15.45
N LEU A 259 5.54 -6.75 14.65
CA LEU A 259 5.52 -6.96 13.20
C LEU A 259 5.53 -8.45 12.83
N TYR A 260 6.32 -9.24 13.56
CA TYR A 260 6.39 -10.69 13.36
C TYR A 260 5.05 -11.38 13.67
N ILE A 261 4.43 -11.01 14.79
CA ILE A 261 3.11 -11.55 15.16
C ILE A 261 2.05 -11.12 14.14
N GLN A 262 2.09 -9.87 13.66
CA GLN A 262 1.18 -9.39 12.61
C GLN A 262 1.36 -10.17 11.30
N ALA A 263 2.59 -10.47 10.89
CA ALA A 263 2.87 -11.29 9.70
C ALA A 263 2.21 -12.67 9.79
N GLY A 264 2.27 -13.31 10.97
CA GLY A 264 1.58 -14.57 11.21
C GLY A 264 0.05 -14.46 11.17
N LEU A 265 -0.52 -13.38 11.73
CA LEU A 265 -1.97 -13.13 11.69
C LEU A 265 -2.51 -12.86 10.26
N ASP A 266 -1.68 -12.21 9.45
CA ASP A 266 -1.94 -11.94 8.02
C ASP A 266 -1.65 -13.17 7.13
N GLU A 267 -1.11 -14.24 7.71
CA GLU A 267 -0.68 -15.46 7.01
C GLU A 267 0.39 -15.18 5.94
N ASP A 268 1.13 -14.08 6.09
CA ASP A 268 2.29 -13.73 5.26
C ASP A 268 3.57 -14.32 5.86
N TYR A 269 3.69 -15.64 5.70
CA TYR A 269 4.79 -16.43 6.22
C TYR A 269 6.14 -16.11 5.55
N VAL A 270 6.16 -15.44 4.40
CA VAL A 270 7.41 -14.98 3.77
C VAL A 270 7.96 -13.79 4.55
N THR A 271 7.10 -12.83 4.88
CA THR A 271 7.47 -11.68 5.71
C THR A 271 7.75 -12.08 7.15
N GLU A 272 6.97 -12.99 7.72
CA GLU A 272 7.23 -13.58 9.02
C GLU A 272 8.65 -14.17 9.06
N TYR A 273 8.99 -15.01 8.06
CA TYR A 273 10.31 -15.63 7.99
C TYR A 273 11.45 -14.62 7.89
N ALA A 274 11.28 -13.54 7.12
CA ALA A 274 12.31 -12.52 6.95
C ALA A 274 12.55 -11.65 8.20
N LEU A 275 11.65 -11.72 9.19
CA LEU A 275 11.83 -11.10 10.51
C LEU A 275 12.67 -11.97 11.47
N TYR A 276 12.94 -13.23 11.12
CA TYR A 276 13.93 -14.02 11.84
C TYR A 276 15.35 -13.47 11.67
N THR A 277 16.20 -13.78 12.66
CA THR A 277 17.62 -13.49 12.58
C THR A 277 18.28 -14.26 11.44
N THR A 278 19.13 -13.59 10.68
CA THR A 278 19.93 -14.18 9.58
C THR A 278 21.34 -14.53 9.99
N ARG A 279 21.69 -14.40 11.28
CA ARG A 279 23.04 -14.69 11.77
C ARG A 279 23.39 -16.17 11.58
N LEU A 280 24.56 -16.42 10.99
CA LEU A 280 25.04 -17.76 10.66
C LEU A 280 25.38 -18.62 11.90
N ASP A 281 25.54 -18.01 13.07
CA ASP A 281 25.79 -18.70 14.34
C ASP A 281 24.51 -19.19 15.03
N ARG A 282 23.34 -19.05 14.39
CA ARG A 282 22.04 -19.52 14.89
C ARG A 282 21.46 -20.63 14.02
N VAL A 283 20.66 -21.49 14.66
CA VAL A 283 19.87 -22.50 13.96
C VAL A 283 18.74 -21.81 13.21
N GLN A 284 18.59 -22.15 11.92
CA GLN A 284 17.54 -21.67 11.03
C GLN A 284 17.08 -22.87 10.18
N TRP A 285 15.77 -23.10 10.07
CA TRP A 285 15.19 -23.92 8.99
C TRP A 285 15.14 -23.07 7.71
N SER A 286 15.00 -23.69 6.55
CA SER A 286 14.85 -22.94 5.31
C SER A 286 13.50 -22.25 5.22
N LEU A 287 13.38 -21.28 4.31
CA LEU A 287 12.07 -20.69 3.97
C LEU A 287 11.11 -21.76 3.47
N GLU A 288 11.57 -22.74 2.69
CA GLU A 288 10.70 -23.83 2.24
C GLU A 288 10.17 -24.68 3.40
N GLU A 289 11.01 -24.96 4.40
CA GLU A 289 10.61 -25.67 5.62
C GLU A 289 9.61 -24.84 6.44
N HIS A 290 9.83 -23.53 6.57
CA HIS A 290 8.88 -22.63 7.24
C HIS A 290 7.50 -22.66 6.58
N LEU A 291 7.46 -22.50 5.25
CA LEU A 291 6.22 -22.51 4.48
C LEU A 291 5.52 -23.87 4.50
N GLU A 292 6.26 -24.97 4.72
CA GLU A 292 5.68 -26.30 4.87
C GLU A 292 4.89 -26.44 6.19
N TYR A 293 5.38 -25.86 7.28
CA TYR A 293 4.66 -25.84 8.57
C TYR A 293 3.43 -24.93 8.55
N SER A 294 3.42 -23.92 7.68
CA SER A 294 2.37 -22.89 7.60
C SER A 294 1.40 -23.08 6.43
N ARG A 295 1.26 -24.31 5.90
CA ARG A 295 0.39 -24.59 4.73
C ARG A 295 -1.10 -24.47 5.02
N GLU A 296 -1.51 -24.74 6.25
CA GLU A 296 -2.93 -24.68 6.61
C GLU A 296 -3.30 -23.27 7.07
N PRO A 297 -4.37 -22.68 6.52
CA PRO A 297 -4.77 -21.35 6.90
C PRO A 297 -5.24 -21.31 8.35
N LEU A 298 -4.99 -20.20 9.02
CA LEU A 298 -5.40 -20.02 10.40
C LEU A 298 -6.93 -19.88 10.49
N THR A 299 -7.54 -20.67 11.37
CA THR A 299 -8.94 -20.46 11.77
C THR A 299 -9.08 -19.20 12.63
N GLU A 300 -10.26 -18.59 12.64
CA GLU A 300 -10.55 -17.44 13.51
C GLU A 300 -10.28 -17.73 15.00
N ALA A 301 -10.49 -18.98 15.44
CA ALA A 301 -10.17 -19.42 16.79
C ALA A 301 -8.66 -19.39 17.06
N GLN A 302 -7.84 -19.80 16.10
CA GLN A 302 -6.37 -19.71 16.21
C GLN A 302 -5.89 -18.27 16.18
N LYS A 303 -6.43 -17.41 15.31
CA LYS A 303 -6.11 -15.97 15.29
C LYS A 303 -6.46 -15.30 16.63
N THR A 304 -7.62 -15.62 17.18
CA THR A 304 -8.04 -15.12 18.50
C THR A 304 -7.12 -15.60 19.61
N GLU A 305 -6.65 -16.86 19.57
CA GLU A 305 -5.71 -17.39 20.55
C GLU A 305 -4.34 -16.70 20.46
N ILE A 306 -3.82 -16.48 19.25
CA ILE A 306 -2.57 -15.73 19.03
C ILE A 306 -2.70 -14.33 19.61
N ILE A 307 -3.78 -13.61 19.29
CA ILE A 307 -4.03 -12.27 19.82
C ILE A 307 -4.09 -12.29 21.35
N SER A 308 -4.85 -13.23 21.93
CA SER A 308 -4.97 -13.41 23.38
C SER A 308 -3.62 -13.66 24.05
N GLN A 309 -2.78 -14.47 23.42
CA GLN A 309 -1.43 -14.77 23.89
C GLN A 309 -0.55 -13.50 23.93
N TYR A 310 -0.61 -12.64 22.91
CA TYR A 310 0.29 -11.49 22.75
C TYR A 310 -0.30 -10.14 23.13
N ASN A 311 -1.52 -10.10 23.67
CA ASN A 311 -2.27 -8.86 23.87
C ASN A 311 -1.53 -7.79 24.69
N ASN A 312 -0.68 -8.19 25.64
CA ASN A 312 0.07 -7.29 26.51
C ASN A 312 1.55 -7.15 26.14
N ILE A 313 1.96 -7.59 24.94
CA ILE A 313 3.37 -7.50 24.53
C ILE A 313 3.84 -6.04 24.44
N GLU A 314 2.94 -5.11 24.17
CA GLU A 314 3.24 -3.66 24.15
C GLU A 314 3.61 -3.09 25.52
N ASP A 315 3.07 -3.68 26.59
CA ASP A 315 3.37 -3.33 27.98
C ASP A 315 4.60 -4.10 28.52
N GLY A 316 5.22 -4.94 27.67
CA GLY A 316 6.37 -5.76 28.02
C GLY A 316 7.66 -4.96 28.23
N GLU A 317 8.64 -5.60 28.89
CA GLU A 317 9.97 -5.05 29.10
C GLU A 317 11.00 -5.81 28.26
N PHE A 318 11.81 -5.09 27.50
CA PHE A 318 12.94 -5.69 26.81
C PHE A 318 14.16 -5.80 27.74
N ILE A 319 14.60 -7.03 27.98
CA ILE A 319 15.73 -7.37 28.84
C ILE A 319 16.88 -7.87 27.96
N GLN A 320 17.92 -7.05 27.83
CA GLN A 320 19.13 -7.42 27.11
C GLN A 320 20.04 -8.29 27.99
N THR A 321 20.29 -9.53 27.58
CA THR A 321 21.07 -10.52 28.34
C THR A 321 22.51 -10.68 27.84
N GLY A 322 22.81 -10.19 26.63
CA GLY A 322 24.15 -10.23 26.03
C GLY A 322 24.36 -9.09 25.03
N GLU A 323 25.50 -9.08 24.34
CA GLU A 323 25.79 -8.05 23.32
C GLU A 323 24.76 -8.04 22.19
N ASN A 324 24.37 -9.24 21.76
CA ASN A 324 23.48 -9.46 20.61
C ASN A 324 22.22 -10.27 20.98
N GLU A 325 21.92 -10.44 22.26
CA GLU A 325 20.83 -11.28 22.76
C GLU A 325 19.98 -10.53 23.78
N GLY A 326 18.69 -10.78 23.76
CA GLY A 326 17.74 -10.32 24.76
C GLY A 326 16.38 -10.95 24.55
N TYR A 327 15.45 -10.66 25.44
CA TYR A 327 14.07 -11.12 25.31
C TYR A 327 13.11 -10.06 25.80
N ILE A 328 11.87 -10.11 25.32
CA ILE A 328 10.77 -9.31 25.84
C ILE A 328 10.07 -10.16 26.90
N SER A 329 10.02 -9.68 28.14
CA SER A 329 9.15 -10.25 29.17
C SER A 329 7.80 -9.55 29.14
N PHE A 330 6.71 -10.31 29.09
CA PHE A 330 5.35 -9.75 29.08
C PHE A 330 4.35 -10.75 29.66
N MET A 331 3.18 -10.26 30.06
CA MET A 331 2.11 -11.09 30.61
C MET A 331 1.23 -11.64 29.48
N GLY A 332 1.32 -12.95 29.22
CA GLY A 332 0.44 -13.66 28.31
C GLY A 332 -0.86 -14.16 28.94
N SER A 333 -1.66 -14.86 28.14
CA SER A 333 -2.90 -15.52 28.60
C SER A 333 -2.66 -16.61 29.66
N HIS A 334 -1.46 -17.19 29.72
CA HIS A 334 -1.10 -18.29 30.60
C HIS A 334 -0.03 -17.95 31.65
N GLY A 335 0.32 -16.67 31.80
CA GLY A 335 1.34 -16.19 32.74
C GLY A 335 2.44 -15.37 32.06
N GLU A 336 3.55 -15.16 32.78
CA GLU A 336 4.72 -14.46 32.23
C GLU A 336 5.34 -15.29 31.10
N MET A 337 5.62 -14.64 29.97
CA MET A 337 6.21 -15.24 28.78
C MET A 337 7.44 -14.46 28.33
N GLY A 338 8.40 -15.19 27.73
CA GLY A 338 9.58 -14.59 27.09
C GLY A 338 9.49 -14.67 25.58
N PHE A 339 9.79 -13.55 24.89
CA PHE A 339 9.94 -13.51 23.43
C PHE A 339 11.39 -13.19 23.06
N GLN A 340 12.11 -14.18 22.54
CA GLN A 340 13.55 -14.13 22.29
C GLN A 340 13.89 -13.29 21.05
N MET A 341 14.87 -12.40 21.21
CA MET A 341 15.33 -11.46 20.20
C MET A 341 16.85 -11.54 20.04
N VAL A 342 17.32 -11.42 18.80
CA VAL A 342 18.75 -11.44 18.45
C VAL A 342 19.08 -10.23 17.61
N LYS A 343 20.09 -9.46 18.02
CA LYS A 343 20.59 -8.33 17.23
C LYS A 343 21.48 -8.85 16.10
N ASP A 344 21.16 -8.46 14.87
CA ASP A 344 21.93 -8.83 13.70
C ASP A 344 23.19 -7.95 13.53
N GLU A 345 23.96 -8.21 12.47
CA GLU A 345 25.18 -7.44 12.16
C GLU A 345 24.89 -5.99 11.73
N SER A 346 23.66 -5.70 11.30
CA SER A 346 23.23 -4.34 10.92
C SER A 346 22.77 -3.51 12.13
N GLY A 347 22.74 -4.11 13.32
CA GLY A 347 22.32 -3.48 14.57
C GLY A 347 20.80 -3.50 14.81
N VAL A 348 20.05 -4.17 13.94
CA VAL A 348 18.59 -4.31 14.04
C VAL A 348 18.27 -5.56 14.86
N TRP A 349 17.34 -5.42 15.80
CA TRP A 349 16.81 -6.56 16.54
C TRP A 349 15.92 -7.40 15.63
N LYS A 350 16.13 -8.71 15.61
CA LYS A 350 15.37 -9.69 14.84
C LYS A 350 14.83 -10.77 15.77
N VAL A 351 13.82 -11.48 15.30
CA VAL A 351 13.20 -12.55 16.09
C VAL A 351 14.15 -13.75 16.15
N SER A 352 14.35 -14.31 17.35
CA SER A 352 15.07 -15.57 17.47
C SER A 352 14.23 -16.68 16.88
N PHE A 353 14.90 -17.64 16.25
CA PHE A 353 14.24 -18.82 15.78
C PHE A 353 13.66 -19.63 16.96
N MET A 354 12.36 -19.98 16.90
CA MET A 354 11.55 -20.43 18.04
C MET A 354 11.55 -19.40 19.20
N PRO A 355 10.82 -18.29 19.05
CA PRO A 355 10.98 -17.13 19.93
C PRO A 355 10.33 -17.29 21.32
N ILE A 356 9.38 -18.20 21.49
CA ILE A 356 8.64 -18.36 22.75
C ILE A 356 9.38 -19.34 23.67
N GLN A 357 9.53 -18.98 24.94
CA GLN A 357 10.04 -19.85 26.01
C GLN A 357 9.10 -19.93 27.19
#